data_AF-A0A0H3AYB3-F1
#
_entry.id   AF-A0A0H3AYB3-F1
#
_cell.length_a   1.000
_cell.length_b   1.000
_cell.length_c   1.000
_cell.angle_alpha   90.00
_cell.angle_beta   90.00
_cell.angle_gamma   90.00
#
_symmetry.space_group_name_H-M   'P 1'
#
loop_
_entity.id
_entity.type
_entity.pdbx_description
1 polymer ?
#
loop_
_entity_poly.entity_id
_entity_poly.type
_entity_poly.pdbx_seq_one_letter_code
_entity_poly.pdbx_strand_id
1 'polypeptide(L)' 'MGEIMGAQIYLTEITKPPTQYSSVAMIVTASTVGGVAALGIVSIVTSYSFSWRIAFWM' A
#
# COMPACT_ATOMS: atom_id res chain seq x y z
N MET A 1 -4.49 -5.41 8.26
CA MET A 1 -4.27 -6.88 8.15
C MET A 1 -5.41 -7.59 7.44
N GLY A 2 -6.67 -7.41 7.84
CA GLY A 2 -7.82 -8.03 7.16
C GLY A 2 -8.01 -7.59 5.70
N GLU A 3 -7.76 -6.31 5.38
CA GLU A 3 -7.91 -5.76 4.02
C GLU A 3 -6.96 -6.40 3.01
N ILE A 4 -5.69 -6.63 3.41
CA ILE A 4 -4.69 -7.28 2.57
C ILE A 4 -5.11 -8.73 2.29
N MET A 5 -5.55 -9.46 3.33
CA MET A 5 -6.02 -10.84 3.16
C MET A 5 -7.27 -10.93 2.28
N GLY A 6 -8.24 -10.03 2.47
CA GLY A 6 -9.42 -9.97 1.62
C GLY A 6 -9.08 -9.69 0.15
N ALA A 7 -8.18 -8.76 -0.12
CA ALA A 7 -7.73 -8.44 -1.47
C ALA A 7 -6.98 -9.61 -2.14
N GLN A 8 -6.15 -10.32 -1.39
CA GLN A 8 -5.46 -11.51 -1.90
C GLN A 8 -6.47 -12.62 -2.24
N ILE A 9 -7.41 -12.92 -1.36
CA ILE A 9 -8.44 -13.95 -1.60
C ILE A 9 -9.25 -13.59 -2.84
N TYR A 10 -9.76 -12.35 -2.93
CA TYR A 10 -10.50 -11.89 -4.09
C TYR A 10 -9.70 -12.05 -5.39
N LEU A 11 -8.44 -11.64 -5.40
CA LEU A 11 -7.56 -11.80 -6.58
C LEU A 11 -7.29 -13.25 -6.94
N THR A 12 -7.17 -14.13 -5.94
CA THR A 12 -7.02 -15.57 -6.17
C THR A 12 -8.28 -16.23 -6.73
N GLU A 13 -9.47 -15.70 -6.43
CA GLU A 13 -10.73 -16.24 -6.95
C GLU A 13 -10.99 -15.82 -8.40
N ILE A 14 -10.62 -14.58 -8.78
CA ILE A 14 -10.90 -14.06 -10.13
C ILE A 14 -9.80 -14.37 -11.16
N THR A 15 -8.57 -14.63 -10.72
CA THR A 15 -7.40 -14.80 -11.60
C THR A 15 -6.96 -16.25 -11.63
N LYS A 16 -6.76 -16.83 -12.82
CA LYS A 16 -6.28 -18.20 -12.98
C LYS A 16 -4.74 -18.27 -12.93
N PRO A 17 -4.15 -19.42 -12.55
CA PRO A 17 -2.71 -19.64 -12.68
C PRO A 17 -2.27 -19.54 -14.15
N PRO A 18 -1.06 -19.03 -14.45
CA PRO A 18 0.00 -18.61 -13.51
C PRO A 18 -0.05 -17.13 -13.09
N THR A 19 -0.87 -16.29 -13.71
CA THR A 19 -0.92 -14.83 -13.44
C THR A 19 -1.36 -14.50 -12.02
N GLN A 20 -2.15 -15.37 -11.39
CA GLN A 20 -2.58 -15.27 -10.00
C GLN A 20 -1.42 -14.99 -9.02
N TYR A 21 -0.26 -15.61 -9.19
CA TYR A 21 0.88 -15.44 -8.27
C TYR A 21 1.43 -14.02 -8.30
N SER A 22 1.58 -13.45 -9.49
CA SER A 22 2.07 -12.09 -9.67
C SER A 22 1.07 -11.08 -9.14
N SER A 23 -0.23 -11.28 -9.40
CA SER A 23 -1.29 -10.39 -8.89
C SER A 23 -1.33 -10.36 -7.36
N VAL A 24 -1.25 -11.51 -6.70
CA VAL A 24 -1.22 -11.58 -5.23
C VAL A 24 0.05 -10.95 -4.66
N ALA A 25 1.21 -11.21 -5.26
CA ALA A 25 2.47 -10.60 -4.83
C ALA A 25 2.43 -9.07 -4.96
N MET A 26 1.77 -8.54 -5.99
CA MET A 26 1.64 -7.11 -6.22
C MET A 26 0.87 -6.40 -5.10
N ILE A 27 -0.10 -7.07 -4.44
CA ILE A 27 -0.79 -6.51 -3.28
C ILE A 27 0.19 -6.23 -2.13
N VAL A 28 1.07 -7.18 -1.83
CA VAL A 28 2.05 -7.04 -0.75
C VAL A 28 3.06 -5.95 -1.10
N THR A 29 3.56 -5.94 -2.33
CA THR A 29 4.48 -4.91 -2.82
C THR A 29 3.85 -3.52 -2.75
N ALA A 30 2.63 -3.33 -3.27
CA ALA A 30 1.93 -2.04 -3.24
C ALA A 30 1.67 -1.56 -1.80
N SER A 31 1.26 -2.47 -0.91
CA SER A 31 1.04 -2.15 0.52
C SER A 31 2.32 -1.69 1.20
N THR A 32 3.44 -2.35 0.90
CA THR A 32 4.75 -2.03 1.48
C THR A 32 5.26 -0.69 0.96
N VAL A 33 5.21 -0.49 -0.36
CA VAL A 33 5.63 0.76 -1.00
C VAL A 33 4.77 1.94 -0.54
N GLY A 34 3.44 1.76 -0.45
CA GLY A 34 2.53 2.77 0.08
C GLY A 34 2.86 3.16 1.53
N GLY A 35 3.16 2.17 2.39
CA GLY A 35 3.61 2.42 3.76
C GLY A 35 4.92 3.22 3.83
N VAL A 36 5.91 2.83 3.04
CA VAL A 36 7.19 3.55 2.96
C VAL A 36 7.01 4.98 2.42
N ALA A 37 6.16 5.16 1.40
CA ALA A 37 5.83 6.47 0.86
C ALA A 37 5.16 7.36 1.91
N ALA A 38 4.18 6.85 2.65
CA ALA A 38 3.50 7.57 3.72
C ALA A 38 4.49 8.04 4.81
N LEU A 39 5.42 7.16 5.22
CA LEU A 39 6.49 7.51 6.15
C LEU A 39 7.45 8.56 5.57
N GLY A 40 7.76 8.48 4.27
CA GLY A 40 8.56 9.48 3.57
C GLY A 40 7.90 10.85 3.60
N ILE A 41 6.60 10.93 3.25
CA ILE A 41 5.84 12.19 3.28
C ILE A 41 5.78 12.75 4.70
N VAL A 42 5.45 11.94 5.71
CA VAL A 42 5.37 12.44 7.10
C VAL A 42 6.71 12.95 7.62
N SER A 43 7.81 12.30 7.23
CA SER A 43 9.17 12.72 7.56
C SER A 43 9.51 14.09 6.97
N ILE A 44 9.16 14.32 5.70
CA ILE A 44 9.33 15.61 5.03
C ILE A 44 8.48 16.68 5.72
N VAL A 45 7.19 16.41 5.96
CA VAL A 45 6.26 17.36 6.59
C VAL A 45 6.76 17.80 7.96
N THR A 46 7.26 16.85 8.76
CA THR A 46 7.77 17.12 10.11
C THR A 46 9.12 17.85 10.08
N SER A 47 10.00 17.52 9.13
CA SER A 47 11.34 18.14 9.03
C SER A 47 11.31 19.58 8.52
N TYR A 48 10.42 19.89 7.58
CA TYR A 48 10.32 21.22 6.98
C TYR A 48 9.27 22.12 7.66
N SER A 49 8.73 21.70 8.82
CA SER A 49 7.69 22.43 9.58
C SER A 49 6.46 22.80 8.73
N PHE A 50 6.09 21.93 7.78
CA PHE A 50 4.83 22.08 7.05
C PHE A 50 3.65 21.85 8.00
N SER A 51 2.48 22.36 7.63
CA SER A 51 1.25 22.07 8.36
C SER A 51 0.99 20.56 8.36
N TRP A 52 0.92 19.95 9.56
CA TRP A 52 0.69 18.50 9.72
C TRP A 52 -0.53 17.97 8.96
N ARG A 53 -1.53 18.82 8.71
CA ARG A 53 -2.72 18.50 7.90
C ARG A 53 -2.35 18.00 6.51
N ILE A 54 -1.29 18.50 5.89
CA ILE A 54 -0.88 18.10 4.54
C ILE A 54 -0.51 16.61 4.48
N ALA A 55 0.00 16.03 5.57
CA ALA A 55 0.34 14.60 5.65
C ALA A 55 -0.90 13.69 5.65
N PHE A 56 -2.09 14.24 5.94
CA PHE A 56 -3.36 13.50 5.91
C PHE A 56 -4.14 13.68 4.61
N TRP A 57 -3.83 14.73 3.84
CA TRP A 57 -4.50 15.02 2.57
C TRP A 57 -3.80 14.36 1.37
N MET A 58 -2.55 13.98 1.55
CA MET A 58 -1.72 13.30 0.56
C MET A 58 -1.81 11.78 0.72
#